data_AF-A0A954QDT1-F1
#
_entry.id   AF-A0A954QDT1-F1
#
_cell.length_a   1.000
_cell.length_b   1.000
_cell.length_c   1.000
_cell.angle_alpha   90.00
_cell.angle_beta   90.00
_cell.angle_gamma   90.00
#
_symmetry.space_group_name_H-M   'P 1'
#
loop_
_entity.id
_entity.type
_entity.pdbx_description
1 polymer ?
#
loop_
_entity_poly.entity_id
_entity_poly.type
_entity_poly.pdbx_seq_one_letter_code
_entity_poly.pdbx_strand_id
1 'polypeptide(L)'
;TFVRWQLAGDEYAPDNPTAIAATGFLTAGPNTVLEDTFLEEERLRNRYNELDDMLSTTGSAFLGLTIGCARCHDHKYDPLSAREYYRLLAAFHSGDRADVKLPDGQDTVLAFRDFSQTPATTWLFERADFYDRDQQVRLGFPSVLLRGRSADDYWSDQFPGRDVSTGQRRALAE
;
A
#
# COMPACT_ATOMS: atom_id res chain seq x y z
N THR A 1 11.40 -3.32 13.85
CA THR A 1 11.40 -1.83 13.92
C THR A 1 11.67 -1.21 12.58
N PHE A 2 12.76 -1.55 11.88
CA PHE A 2 13.07 -0.96 10.57
C PHE A 2 11.96 -1.11 9.51
N VAL A 3 11.58 -2.33 9.12
CA VAL A 3 10.53 -2.59 8.10
C VAL A 3 9.20 -1.94 8.47
N ARG A 4 8.78 -2.07 9.73
CA ARG A 4 7.59 -1.41 10.28
C ARG A 4 7.57 0.09 10.05
N TRP A 5 8.72 0.76 10.20
CA TRP A 5 8.79 2.20 10.00
C TRP A 5 8.81 2.58 8.52
N GLN A 6 9.45 1.79 7.66
CA GLN A 6 9.44 2.05 6.22
C GLN A 6 8.02 1.98 5.63
N LEU A 7 7.19 1.07 6.13
CA LEU A 7 5.83 0.85 5.63
C LEU A 7 4.77 1.70 6.35
N ALA A 8 4.89 1.87 7.66
CA ALA A 8 3.82 2.45 8.49
C ALA A 8 4.35 3.21 9.72
N GLY A 9 5.52 3.85 9.63
CA GLY A 9 6.15 4.51 10.78
C GLY A 9 5.29 5.62 11.41
N ASP A 10 4.53 6.34 10.58
CA ASP A 10 3.53 7.33 11.03
C ASP A 10 2.39 6.70 11.85
N GLU A 11 1.99 5.46 11.53
CA GLU A 11 0.96 4.72 12.28
C GLU A 11 1.51 4.06 13.56
N TYR A 12 2.78 3.67 13.59
CA TYR A 12 3.42 3.04 14.76
C TYR A 12 3.91 4.06 15.80
N ALA A 13 4.40 5.22 15.37
CA ALA A 13 4.99 6.23 16.24
C ALA A 13 4.76 7.65 15.69
N PRO A 14 3.51 8.17 15.77
CA PRO A 14 3.12 9.46 15.16
C PRO A 14 3.85 10.66 15.76
N ASP A 15 4.37 10.56 16.98
CA ASP A 15 5.13 11.65 17.63
C ASP A 15 6.64 11.56 17.36
N ASN A 16 7.10 10.57 16.59
CA ASN A 16 8.51 10.36 16.29
C ASN A 16 8.86 10.87 14.87
N PRO A 17 9.63 11.97 14.74
CA PRO A 17 10.01 12.52 13.44
C PRO A 17 10.69 11.51 12.50
N THR A 18 11.55 10.64 13.05
CA THR A 18 12.26 9.61 12.26
C THR A 18 11.33 8.51 11.77
N ALA A 19 10.32 8.13 12.56
CA ALA A 19 9.35 7.12 12.15
C ALA A 19 8.44 7.65 11.03
N ILE A 20 7.99 8.91 11.12
CA ILE A 20 7.23 9.55 10.04
C ILE A 20 8.10 9.65 8.78
N ALA A 21 9.32 10.17 8.89
CA ALA A 21 10.22 10.34 7.74
C ALA A 21 10.55 9.00 7.04
N ALA A 22 10.57 7.88 7.78
CA ALA A 22 10.82 6.56 7.20
C ALA A 22 9.77 6.14 6.15
N THR A 23 8.54 6.63 6.25
CA THR A 23 7.50 6.37 5.23
C THR A 23 7.79 7.01 3.88
N GLY A 24 8.77 7.91 3.81
CA GLY A 24 9.33 8.45 2.56
C GLY A 24 9.80 7.36 1.59
N PHE A 25 10.10 6.14 2.07
CA PHE A 25 10.36 4.98 1.22
C PHE A 25 9.24 4.72 0.18
N LEU A 26 7.97 4.80 0.60
CA LEU A 26 6.81 4.61 -0.28
C LEU A 26 6.63 5.76 -1.28
N THR A 27 7.43 6.82 -1.15
CA THR A 27 7.44 7.97 -2.05
C THR A 27 8.61 7.92 -3.05
N ALA A 28 9.44 6.88 -3.04
CA ALA A 28 10.59 6.83 -3.96
C ALA A 28 10.21 6.56 -5.42
N GLY A 29 8.98 6.10 -5.67
CA GLY A 29 8.44 5.77 -6.99
C GLY A 29 8.08 6.97 -7.86
N PRO A 30 7.74 6.72 -9.14
CA PRO A 30 7.24 7.75 -10.05
C PRO A 30 6.00 8.42 -9.47
N ASN A 31 5.92 9.74 -9.63
CA ASN A 31 4.79 10.55 -9.18
C ASN A 31 4.40 11.48 -10.32
N THR A 32 3.22 11.26 -10.90
CA THR A 32 2.69 12.12 -11.95
C THR A 32 1.43 12.80 -11.44
N VAL A 33 1.56 14.08 -11.09
CA VAL A 33 0.40 14.88 -10.69
C VAL A 33 -0.38 15.24 -11.94
N LEU A 34 -1.51 14.56 -12.15
CA LEU A 34 -2.43 14.85 -13.25
C LEU A 34 -3.39 15.97 -12.84
N GLU A 35 -3.55 16.98 -13.69
CA GLU A 35 -4.52 18.05 -13.49
C GLU A 35 -5.96 17.54 -13.56
N ASP A 36 -6.91 18.21 -12.93
CA ASP A 36 -8.36 17.85 -12.93
C ASP A 36 -9.02 17.81 -14.32
N THR A 37 -8.31 18.27 -15.35
CA THR A 37 -8.73 18.24 -16.75
C THR A 37 -8.58 16.88 -17.43
N PHE A 38 -7.76 15.97 -16.86
CA PHE A 38 -7.56 14.62 -17.39
C PHE A 38 -8.78 13.73 -17.16
N LEU A 39 -8.97 12.75 -18.04
CA LEU A 39 -10.07 11.80 -17.93
C LEU A 39 -9.89 10.95 -16.66
N GLU A 40 -11.00 10.61 -16.00
CA GLU A 40 -11.00 9.74 -14.81
C GLU A 40 -10.22 8.44 -15.04
N GLU A 41 -10.29 7.93 -16.27
CA GLU A 41 -9.58 6.73 -16.70
C GLU A 41 -8.05 6.87 -16.64
N GLU A 42 -7.53 8.03 -17.02
CA GLU A 42 -6.10 8.33 -17.00
C GLU A 42 -5.62 8.45 -15.55
N ARG A 43 -6.44 9.06 -14.68
CA ARG A 43 -6.18 9.14 -13.24
C ARG A 43 -6.15 7.76 -12.60
N LEU A 44 -7.13 6.91 -12.92
CA LEU A 44 -7.21 5.54 -12.42
C LEU A 44 -5.98 4.73 -12.84
N ARG A 45 -5.60 4.81 -14.13
CA ARG A 45 -4.40 4.15 -14.66
C ARG A 45 -3.14 4.63 -13.95
N ASN A 46 -2.98 5.94 -13.79
CA ASN A 46 -1.83 6.51 -13.10
C ASN A 46 -1.75 6.01 -11.65
N ARG A 47 -2.86 6.07 -10.92
CA ARG A 47 -2.95 5.62 -9.54
C ARG A 47 -2.55 4.15 -9.38
N TYR A 48 -3.03 3.26 -10.24
CA TYR A 48 -2.66 1.84 -10.15
C TYR A 48 -1.21 1.56 -10.60
N ASN A 49 -0.61 2.40 -11.44
CA ASN A 49 0.82 2.30 -11.75
C ASN A 49 1.69 2.73 -10.56
N GLU A 50 1.31 3.79 -9.84
CA GLU A 50 2.01 4.20 -8.61
C GLU A 50 1.93 3.11 -7.53
N LEU A 51 0.75 2.50 -7.36
CA LEU A 51 0.53 1.41 -6.41
C LEU A 51 1.29 0.14 -6.78
N ASP A 52 1.40 -0.18 -8.08
CA ASP A 52 2.23 -1.28 -8.58
C ASP A 52 3.71 -1.05 -8.27
N ASP A 53 4.22 0.16 -8.46
CA ASP A 53 5.62 0.48 -8.14
C ASP A 53 5.91 0.35 -6.63
N MET A 54 5.04 0.91 -5.78
CA MET A 54 5.14 0.77 -4.32
C MET A 54 5.12 -0.71 -3.90
N LEU A 55 4.20 -1.49 -4.47
CA LEU A 55 4.04 -2.90 -4.17
C LEU A 55 5.24 -3.71 -4.63
N SER A 56 5.67 -3.54 -5.88
CA SER A 56 6.81 -4.24 -6.48
C SER A 56 8.13 -3.93 -5.75
N THR A 57 8.34 -2.67 -5.36
CA THR A 57 9.50 -2.24 -4.57
C THR A 57 9.46 -2.86 -3.18
N THR A 58 8.30 -2.82 -2.50
CA THR A 58 8.11 -3.45 -1.18
C THR A 58 8.35 -4.97 -1.23
N GLY A 59 7.78 -5.64 -2.23
CA GLY A 59 7.92 -7.08 -2.43
C GLY A 59 9.38 -7.49 -2.63
N SER A 60 10.10 -6.76 -3.47
CA SER A 60 11.52 -7.04 -3.74
C SER A 60 12.42 -6.71 -2.55
N ALA A 61 12.19 -5.56 -1.88
CA ALA A 61 13.05 -5.07 -0.81
C ALA A 61 12.87 -5.84 0.52
N PHE A 62 11.64 -6.23 0.86
CA PHE A 62 11.34 -6.78 2.19
C PHE A 62 10.79 -8.21 2.18
N LEU A 63 10.13 -8.64 1.10
CA LEU A 63 9.58 -10.00 1.01
C LEU A 63 10.51 -10.96 0.23
N GLY A 64 11.44 -10.42 -0.56
CA GLY A 64 12.27 -11.22 -1.47
C GLY A 64 11.45 -11.86 -2.60
N LEU A 65 10.32 -11.24 -2.98
CA LEU A 65 9.38 -11.77 -3.98
C LEU A 65 9.22 -10.81 -5.17
N THR A 66 9.25 -11.36 -6.39
CA THR A 66 8.94 -10.62 -7.63
C THR A 66 7.45 -10.70 -7.95
N ILE A 67 6.67 -9.86 -7.29
CA ILE A 67 5.20 -9.98 -7.32
C ILE A 67 4.52 -9.32 -8.53
N GLY A 68 5.23 -8.47 -9.29
CA GLY A 68 4.64 -7.68 -10.39
C GLY A 68 4.02 -8.50 -11.53
N CYS A 69 4.50 -9.71 -11.82
CA CYS A 69 3.87 -10.55 -12.85
C CYS A 69 2.43 -10.97 -12.47
N ALA A 70 2.14 -11.07 -11.16
CA ALA A 70 0.81 -11.42 -10.68
C ALA A 70 -0.24 -10.33 -10.99
N ARG A 71 0.18 -9.12 -11.37
CA ARG A 71 -0.72 -8.03 -11.76
C ARG A 71 -1.69 -8.43 -12.86
N CYS A 72 -1.26 -9.21 -13.85
CA CYS A 72 -2.08 -9.54 -15.03
C CYS A 72 -2.60 -10.98 -15.04
N HIS A 73 -1.91 -11.90 -14.38
CA HIS A 73 -2.28 -13.31 -14.37
C HIS A 73 -1.67 -13.99 -13.14
N ASP A 74 -2.19 -15.14 -12.73
CA ASP A 74 -1.55 -15.93 -11.66
C ASP A 74 -0.08 -16.18 -12.00
N HIS A 75 0.81 -15.95 -11.03
CA HIS A 75 2.23 -16.05 -11.25
C HIS A 75 2.60 -17.44 -11.76
N LYS A 76 3.47 -17.50 -12.78
CA LYS A 76 3.70 -18.73 -13.56
C LYS A 76 4.23 -19.90 -12.71
N TYR A 77 5.07 -19.60 -11.72
CA TYR A 77 5.79 -20.60 -10.93
C TYR A 77 5.52 -20.46 -9.43
N ASP A 78 5.66 -19.24 -8.91
CA ASP A 78 5.38 -18.96 -7.51
C ASP A 78 3.88 -19.07 -7.18
N PRO A 79 3.52 -19.56 -5.98
CA PRO A 79 2.14 -19.66 -5.51
C PRO A 79 1.59 -18.27 -5.11
N LEU A 80 1.43 -17.40 -6.10
CA LEU A 80 0.89 -16.06 -5.96
C LEU A 80 -0.15 -15.84 -7.07
N SER A 81 -1.41 -15.75 -6.68
CA SER A 81 -2.51 -15.44 -7.60
C SER A 81 -2.61 -13.94 -7.90
N ALA A 82 -3.22 -13.59 -9.03
CA ALA A 82 -3.53 -12.20 -9.35
C ALA A 82 -4.44 -11.55 -8.30
N ARG A 83 -5.36 -12.34 -7.75
CA ARG A 83 -6.18 -11.93 -6.61
C ARG A 83 -5.35 -11.54 -5.40
N GLU A 84 -4.37 -12.35 -5.01
CA GLU A 84 -3.50 -12.04 -3.87
C GLU A 84 -2.65 -10.79 -4.12
N TYR A 85 -2.20 -10.56 -5.36
CA TYR A 85 -1.54 -9.31 -5.75
C TYR A 85 -2.42 -8.09 -5.44
N TYR A 86 -3.68 -8.07 -5.91
CA TYR A 86 -4.57 -6.92 -5.67
C TYR A 86 -5.00 -6.79 -4.21
N ARG A 87 -5.12 -7.91 -3.49
CA ARG A 87 -5.35 -7.91 -2.03
C ARG A 87 -4.17 -7.30 -1.27
N LEU A 88 -2.94 -7.53 -1.72
CA LEU A 88 -1.74 -6.95 -1.12
C LEU A 88 -1.60 -5.47 -1.49
N LEU A 89 -1.90 -5.11 -2.74
CA LEU A 89 -1.93 -3.72 -3.25
C LEU A 89 -2.88 -2.83 -2.42
N ALA A 90 -3.98 -3.40 -1.92
CA ALA A 90 -4.93 -2.71 -1.07
C ALA A 90 -4.28 -2.06 0.18
N ALA A 91 -3.10 -2.54 0.62
CA ALA A 91 -2.37 -1.95 1.73
C ALA A 91 -1.99 -0.48 1.53
N PHE A 92 -1.80 -0.06 0.28
CA PHE A 92 -1.36 1.30 -0.06
C PHE A 92 -2.48 2.15 -0.65
N HIS A 93 -3.61 1.55 -1.04
CA HIS A 93 -4.61 2.20 -1.89
C HIS A 93 -5.28 3.42 -1.23
N SER A 94 -5.40 3.42 0.09
CA SER A 94 -6.00 4.51 0.88
C SER A 94 -5.04 5.66 1.17
N GLY A 95 -3.72 5.44 1.01
CA GLY A 95 -2.70 6.43 1.35
C GLY A 95 -2.22 7.25 0.17
N ASP A 96 -1.66 8.42 0.45
CA ASP A 96 -1.08 9.29 -0.56
C ASP A 96 0.17 9.99 -0.04
N ARG A 97 0.92 10.56 -0.97
CA ARG A 97 2.08 11.39 -0.69
C ARG A 97 1.62 12.72 -0.11
N ALA A 98 2.29 13.21 0.92
CA ALA A 98 2.05 14.53 1.45
C ALA A 98 3.31 15.16 2.01
N ASP A 99 3.36 16.49 1.93
CA ASP A 99 4.29 17.29 2.70
C ASP A 99 3.85 17.31 4.17
N VAL A 100 4.63 16.67 5.03
CA VAL A 100 4.31 16.48 6.45
C VAL A 100 5.28 17.29 7.30
N LYS A 101 4.73 18.23 8.07
CA LYS A 101 5.50 18.93 9.10
C LYS A 101 5.80 17.97 10.24
N LEU A 102 7.08 17.80 10.56
CA LEU A 102 7.51 16.89 11.64
C LEU A 102 7.09 17.43 13.02
N PRO A 103 6.82 16.54 14.01
CA PRO A 103 6.39 16.94 15.36
C PRO A 103 7.36 17.88 16.10
N ASP A 104 8.65 17.84 15.78
CA ASP A 104 9.66 18.75 16.34
C ASP A 104 9.57 20.18 15.77
N GLY A 105 8.72 20.39 14.75
CA GLY A 105 8.49 21.69 14.13
C GLY A 105 9.64 22.17 13.25
N GLN A 106 10.71 21.41 13.08
CA GLN A 106 11.92 21.87 12.39
C GLN A 106 11.78 21.67 10.88
N ASP A 107 11.44 20.46 10.45
CA ASP A 107 11.44 20.10 9.02
C ASP A 107 10.05 19.74 8.49
N THR A 108 9.91 19.86 7.17
CA THR A 108 8.80 19.28 6.40
C THR A 108 9.41 18.21 5.50
N VAL A 109 8.83 17.00 5.52
CA VAL A 109 9.30 15.88 4.72
C VAL A 109 8.20 15.39 3.80
N LEU A 110 8.59 14.87 2.62
CA LEU A 110 7.67 14.12 1.78
C LEU A 110 7.51 12.72 2.38
N ALA A 111 6.31 12.42 2.85
CA ALA A 111 5.95 11.16 3.50
C ALA A 111 4.74 10.54 2.81
N PHE A 112 4.55 9.24 3.00
CA PHE A 112 3.34 8.55 2.57
C PHE A 112 2.43 8.34 3.77
N ARG A 113 1.17 8.77 3.68
CA ARG A 113 0.23 8.71 4.80
C ARG A 113 -1.13 8.24 4.33
N ASP A 114 -1.78 7.48 5.18
CA ASP A 114 -3.21 7.21 5.05
C ASP A 114 -4.00 8.30 5.76
N PHE A 115 -4.99 8.86 5.07
CA PHE A 115 -5.83 9.97 5.54
C PHE A 115 -7.28 9.56 5.78
N SER A 116 -7.61 8.28 5.59
CA SER A 116 -8.96 7.76 5.67
C SER A 116 -9.11 6.77 6.82
N GLN A 117 -10.28 6.70 7.42
CA GLN A 117 -10.67 5.58 8.31
C GLN A 117 -11.27 4.41 7.53
N THR A 118 -11.69 4.67 6.29
CA THR A 118 -12.34 3.70 5.41
C THR A 118 -11.38 3.27 4.30
N PRO A 119 -11.09 1.97 4.17
CA PRO A 119 -10.30 1.44 3.07
C PRO A 119 -10.82 1.90 1.70
N ALA A 120 -9.91 2.42 0.86
CA ALA A 120 -10.22 2.68 -0.53
C ALA A 120 -10.60 1.37 -1.23
N THR A 121 -11.60 1.44 -2.09
CA THR A 121 -12.10 0.26 -2.80
C THR A 121 -11.16 -0.12 -3.94
N THR A 122 -10.65 -1.35 -3.91
CA THR A 122 -9.85 -1.91 -4.99
C THR A 122 -10.50 -3.17 -5.59
N TRP A 123 -10.05 -3.55 -6.78
CA TRP A 123 -10.64 -4.60 -7.60
C TRP A 123 -9.56 -5.55 -8.10
N LEU A 124 -9.95 -6.81 -8.32
CA LEU A 124 -9.27 -7.70 -9.25
C LEU A 124 -9.61 -7.25 -10.66
N PHE A 125 -8.58 -7.05 -11.47
CA PHE A 125 -8.72 -6.66 -12.88
C PHE A 125 -8.29 -7.80 -13.79
N GLU A 126 -9.08 -8.07 -14.84
CA GLU A 126 -8.68 -9.05 -15.84
C GLU A 126 -7.48 -8.52 -16.63
N ARG A 127 -6.34 -9.22 -16.57
CA ARG A 127 -5.10 -8.84 -17.29
C ARG A 127 -4.64 -7.41 -17.04
N ALA A 128 -4.91 -6.89 -15.84
CA ALA A 128 -4.63 -5.51 -15.45
C ALA A 128 -5.33 -4.44 -16.31
N ASP A 129 -6.42 -4.81 -16.97
CA ASP A 129 -7.32 -3.87 -17.61
C ASP A 129 -8.19 -3.20 -16.53
N PHE A 130 -7.91 -1.92 -16.26
CA PHE A 130 -8.58 -1.16 -15.19
C PHE A 130 -10.07 -0.90 -15.44
N TYR A 131 -10.56 -1.19 -16.65
CA TYR A 131 -11.97 -1.13 -17.01
C TYR A 131 -12.68 -2.46 -16.75
N ASP A 132 -11.94 -3.57 -16.79
CA ASP A 132 -12.47 -4.91 -16.58
C ASP A 132 -12.36 -5.32 -15.11
N ARG A 133 -13.26 -4.75 -14.30
CA ARG A 133 -13.38 -5.03 -12.87
C ARG A 133 -14.15 -6.33 -12.68
N ASP A 134 -13.46 -7.38 -12.29
CA ASP A 134 -14.07 -8.67 -11.97
C ASP A 134 -14.69 -8.65 -10.56
N GLN A 135 -13.83 -8.61 -9.52
CA GLN A 135 -14.28 -8.71 -8.14
C GLN A 135 -13.65 -7.66 -7.24
N GLN A 136 -14.45 -7.03 -6.38
CA GLN A 136 -13.93 -6.19 -5.30
C GLN A 136 -13.07 -7.04 -4.34
N VAL A 137 -11.87 -6.57 -4.04
CA VAL A 137 -10.99 -7.23 -3.07
C VAL A 137 -10.77 -6.36 -1.85
N ARG A 138 -10.50 -7.02 -0.72
CA ARG A 138 -10.09 -6.40 0.54
C ARG A 138 -8.62 -6.73 0.79
N LEU A 139 -8.03 -6.06 1.78
CA LEU A 139 -6.68 -6.39 2.22
C LEU A 139 -6.49 -7.90 2.41
N GLY A 140 -5.34 -8.39 1.97
CA GLY A 140 -4.87 -9.73 2.24
C GLY A 140 -3.43 -9.91 1.79
N PHE A 141 -2.86 -11.06 2.14
CA PHE A 141 -1.44 -11.32 1.96
C PHE A 141 -1.24 -12.61 1.17
N PRO A 142 -0.08 -12.78 0.51
CA PRO A 142 0.27 -14.02 -0.16
C PRO A 142 0.17 -15.19 0.82
N SER A 143 -0.65 -16.18 0.49
CA SER A 143 -0.92 -17.34 1.33
C SER A 143 0.34 -18.10 1.72
N VAL A 144 1.35 -18.12 0.84
CA VAL A 144 2.67 -18.71 1.10
C VAL A 144 3.40 -18.08 2.29
N LEU A 145 3.11 -16.82 2.63
CA LEU A 145 3.72 -16.11 3.75
C LEU A 145 2.93 -16.24 5.06
N LEU A 146 1.67 -16.68 4.99
CA LEU A 146 0.75 -16.60 6.13
C LEU A 146 0.98 -17.66 7.22
N ARG A 147 1.82 -18.69 7.00
CA ARG A 147 2.19 -19.72 8.00
C ARG A 147 1.01 -20.28 8.82
N GLY A 148 -0.16 -20.45 8.19
CA GLY A 148 -1.38 -20.97 8.83
C GLY A 148 -2.29 -19.92 9.49
N ARG A 149 -1.95 -18.63 9.40
CA ARG A 149 -2.82 -17.51 9.76
C ARG A 149 -3.67 -17.08 8.57
N SER A 150 -4.74 -16.36 8.83
CA SER A 150 -5.56 -15.67 7.83
C SER A 150 -5.11 -14.22 7.69
N ALA A 151 -5.57 -13.53 6.65
CA ALA A 151 -5.33 -12.09 6.52
C ALA A 151 -5.95 -11.29 7.69
N ASP A 152 -7.09 -11.76 8.21
CA ASP A 152 -7.79 -11.09 9.31
C ASP A 152 -6.99 -11.15 10.62
N ASP A 153 -6.11 -12.14 10.79
CA ASP A 153 -5.23 -12.25 11.97
C ASP A 153 -4.15 -11.16 12.05
N TYR A 154 -3.85 -10.50 10.92
CA TYR A 154 -2.92 -9.37 10.85
C TYR A 154 -3.65 -8.03 10.89
N TRP A 155 -4.97 -8.05 10.72
CA TRP A 155 -5.84 -6.91 10.85
C TRP A 155 -6.26 -6.73 12.31
N SER A 156 -5.41 -6.11 13.12
CA SER A 156 -5.82 -5.68 14.46
C SER A 156 -6.87 -4.58 14.33
N ASP A 157 -8.10 -4.86 14.76
CA ASP A 157 -9.16 -3.85 14.84
C ASP A 157 -8.85 -2.75 15.89
N GLN A 158 -7.78 -2.84 16.67
CA GLN A 158 -7.46 -1.83 17.67
C GLN A 158 -5.96 -1.49 17.66
N PHE A 159 -5.64 -0.34 17.07
CA PHE A 159 -4.35 0.33 17.25
C PHE A 159 -4.59 1.82 17.57
N PRO A 160 -3.71 2.46 18.37
CA PRO A 160 -3.79 3.90 18.61
C PRO A 160 -3.71 4.68 17.30
N GLY A 161 -4.66 5.58 17.02
CA GLY A 161 -4.71 6.37 15.78
C GLY A 161 -5.55 5.79 14.64
N ARG A 162 -6.41 4.79 14.90
CA ARG A 162 -7.37 4.25 13.90
C ARG A 162 -8.39 5.31 13.41
N ASP A 163 -8.59 6.38 14.15
CA ASP A 163 -9.45 7.50 13.78
C ASP A 163 -8.85 8.39 12.66
N VAL A 164 -7.58 8.19 12.31
CA VAL A 164 -6.89 8.98 11.28
C VAL A 164 -6.26 8.16 10.15
N SER A 165 -6.26 6.82 10.24
CA SER A 165 -5.74 5.90 9.21
C SER A 165 -6.53 4.58 9.20
N THR A 166 -6.58 3.91 8.05
CA THR A 166 -7.20 2.59 7.92
C THR A 166 -6.41 1.50 8.65
N GLY A 167 -5.09 1.67 8.79
CA GLY A 167 -4.17 0.68 9.39
C GLY A 167 -3.72 -0.44 8.45
N GLN A 168 -4.02 -0.35 7.13
CA GLN A 168 -3.63 -1.40 6.17
C GLN A 168 -2.12 -1.54 5.99
N ARG A 169 -1.37 -0.44 6.11
CA ARG A 169 0.10 -0.51 6.07
C ARG A 169 0.66 -1.11 7.36
N ARG A 170 0.07 -0.80 8.51
CA ARG A 170 0.43 -1.44 9.78
C ARG A 170 0.30 -2.95 9.72
N ALA A 171 -0.83 -3.45 9.20
CA ALA A 171 -1.10 -4.87 9.04
C ALA A 171 -0.12 -5.56 8.07
N LEU A 172 0.27 -4.90 6.98
CA LEU A 172 1.31 -5.40 6.07
C LEU A 172 2.69 -5.54 6.75
N ALA A 173 2.97 -4.70 7.74
CA ALA A 173 4.29 -4.64 8.36
C ALA A 173 4.49 -5.57 9.57
N GLU A 174 3.47 -6.34 9.94
CA GLU A 174 3.49 -7.35 11.02
C GLU A 174 3.87 -8.75 10.50
#